data_AF-A0A935YLP2-F1
#
_entry.id   AF-A0A935YLP2-F1
#
_cell.length_a   1.000
_cell.length_b   1.000
_cell.length_c   1.000
_cell.angle_alpha   90.00
_cell.angle_beta   90.00
_cell.angle_gamma   90.00
#
_symmetry.space_group_name_H-M   'P 1'
#
loop_
_entity.id
_entity.type
_entity.pdbx_description
1 polymer ?
#
loop_
_entity_poly.entity_id
_entity_poly.type
_entity_poly.pdbx_seq_one_letter_code
_entity_poly.pdbx_strand_id
1 'polypeptide(L)'
;MAQNSWPFVGGGGTAVNEDQWSIMARFWAQSGVTDYANTLEVYGDSSGRQVKVKTGRACVRGHWYENTAVETVAIAANASGNPRIDRIVLRLDPSANSIVLAVVQGTPAGSPSAPALTQTDVGTYELTLARVAVANGASTIAAGDVTDERTYVDGVYGNWTPAITGSGANPTANSSTGRYVKNGKQRSGWGRIVGFTYGGSGTIRLSLPDTPKTTSGYTRLGIMQIYSSVTGTLAMFQLELNGTVAQPVRQTHGMAEDGDSLVALKFLTGSDMSTFITSGTVTIEYSFDYEAA
;
A
#
# COMPACT_ATOMS: atom_id res chain seq x y z
N MET A 1 -17.78 -34.43 -14.93
CA MET A 1 -17.24 -33.72 -16.10
C MET A 1 -16.16 -32.77 -15.62
N ALA A 2 -15.11 -32.51 -16.41
CA ALA A 2 -13.96 -31.68 -16.00
C ALA A 2 -14.10 -30.19 -16.34
N GLN A 3 -15.21 -29.79 -16.96
CA GLN A 3 -15.47 -28.42 -17.40
C GLN A 3 -16.80 -27.96 -16.82
N ASN A 4 -16.81 -26.77 -16.24
CA ASN A 4 -17.98 -26.12 -15.66
C ASN A 4 -18.11 -24.70 -16.23
N SER A 5 -19.35 -24.23 -16.41
CA SER A 5 -19.64 -22.90 -16.94
C SER A 5 -20.76 -22.22 -16.15
N TRP A 6 -20.52 -21.01 -15.67
CA TRP A 6 -21.43 -20.17 -14.87
C TRP A 6 -20.95 -18.70 -14.99
N PRO A 7 -21.83 -17.69 -14.91
CA PRO A 7 -23.25 -17.74 -14.52
C PRO A 7 -24.21 -17.78 -15.73
N PHE A 8 -24.90 -18.90 -15.96
CA PHE A 8 -25.97 -19.00 -16.97
C PHE A 8 -27.28 -19.45 -16.35
N VAL A 9 -28.39 -18.87 -16.81
CA VAL A 9 -29.74 -19.34 -16.46
C VAL A 9 -30.10 -20.50 -17.40
N GLY A 10 -30.42 -21.68 -16.87
CA GLY A 10 -31.08 -22.76 -17.64
C GLY A 10 -30.18 -23.81 -18.32
N GLY A 11 -28.86 -23.81 -18.12
CA GLY A 11 -27.97 -24.87 -18.61
C GLY A 11 -27.59 -25.88 -17.52
N GLY A 12 -27.94 -27.16 -17.68
CA GLY A 12 -27.24 -28.29 -17.03
C GLY A 12 -27.28 -28.45 -15.51
N GLY A 13 -27.93 -27.56 -14.76
CA GLY A 13 -28.25 -27.76 -13.35
C GLY A 13 -27.84 -26.61 -12.43
N THR A 14 -28.85 -26.10 -11.71
CA THR A 14 -28.83 -25.17 -10.57
C THR A 14 -28.42 -23.71 -10.82
N ALA A 15 -29.12 -22.81 -10.12
CA ALA A 15 -28.69 -21.43 -9.92
C ALA A 15 -27.27 -21.40 -9.34
N VAL A 16 -26.50 -20.36 -9.68
CA VAL A 16 -25.15 -20.16 -9.17
C VAL A 16 -25.20 -20.17 -7.65
N ASN A 17 -24.49 -21.12 -7.03
CA ASN A 17 -24.45 -21.25 -5.58
C ASN A 17 -23.44 -20.26 -4.95
N GLU A 18 -23.41 -20.18 -3.62
CA GLU A 18 -22.54 -19.26 -2.89
C GLU A 18 -21.06 -19.44 -3.23
N ASP A 19 -20.58 -20.68 -3.35
CA ASP A 19 -19.20 -20.97 -3.71
C ASP A 19 -18.85 -20.45 -5.11
N GLN A 20 -19.72 -20.66 -6.09
CA GLN A 20 -19.51 -20.17 -7.45
C GLN A 20 -19.55 -18.65 -7.51
N TRP A 21 -20.47 -18.01 -6.79
CA TRP A 21 -20.49 -16.54 -6.64
C TRP A 21 -19.24 -16.01 -5.98
N SER A 22 -18.78 -16.66 -4.89
CA SER A 22 -17.55 -16.30 -4.20
C SER A 22 -16.33 -16.40 -5.12
N ILE A 23 -16.20 -17.48 -5.90
CA ILE A 23 -15.10 -17.61 -6.86
C ILE A 23 -15.17 -16.52 -7.93
N MET A 24 -16.36 -16.22 -8.45
CA MET A 24 -16.54 -15.14 -9.43
C MET A 24 -16.13 -13.77 -8.84
N ALA A 25 -16.59 -13.46 -7.63
CA ALA A 25 -16.32 -12.19 -6.96
C ALA A 25 -14.83 -11.97 -6.68
N ARG A 26 -14.06 -13.04 -6.45
CA ARG A 26 -12.59 -12.96 -6.27
C ARG A 26 -11.84 -12.47 -7.50
N PHE A 27 -12.43 -12.54 -8.70
CA PHE A 27 -11.84 -11.91 -9.90
C PHE A 27 -12.02 -10.40 -9.92
N TRP A 28 -13.04 -9.88 -9.24
CA TRP A 28 -13.36 -8.45 -9.23
C TRP A 28 -12.67 -7.70 -8.09
N ALA A 29 -12.52 -8.34 -6.94
CA ALA A 29 -11.91 -7.74 -5.77
C ALA A 29 -11.10 -8.77 -4.98
N GLN A 30 -9.92 -8.36 -4.50
CA GLN A 30 -9.16 -9.12 -3.53
C GLN A 30 -9.83 -9.07 -2.15
N SER A 31 -9.40 -9.95 -1.24
CA SER A 31 -9.82 -9.84 0.16
C SER A 31 -9.22 -8.59 0.80
N GLY A 32 -10.06 -7.72 1.35
CA GLY A 32 -9.65 -6.46 1.92
C GLY A 32 -10.82 -5.59 2.35
N VAL A 33 -10.51 -4.54 3.09
CA VAL A 33 -11.40 -3.43 3.42
C VAL A 33 -11.66 -2.57 2.19
N THR A 34 -12.88 -2.07 2.02
CA THR A 34 -13.19 -1.13 0.92
C THR A 34 -13.03 0.31 1.38
N ASP A 35 -12.86 1.24 0.45
CA ASP A 35 -12.89 2.68 0.75
C ASP A 35 -14.34 3.18 0.96
N TYR A 36 -14.95 2.78 2.06
CA TYR A 36 -16.31 3.17 2.45
C TYR A 36 -16.44 3.53 3.93
N ALA A 37 -17.21 4.60 4.20
CA ALA A 37 -17.49 5.13 5.53
C ALA A 37 -16.19 5.38 6.33
N ASN A 38 -16.04 4.76 7.50
CA ASN A 38 -14.87 4.90 8.37
C ASN A 38 -13.93 3.68 8.25
N THR A 39 -14.12 2.89 7.19
CA THR A 39 -13.28 1.78 6.69
C THR A 39 -12.79 0.80 7.74
N LEU A 40 -13.66 0.46 8.70
CA LEU A 40 -13.40 -0.59 9.70
C LEU A 40 -12.15 -0.35 10.54
N GLU A 41 -11.81 0.92 10.80
CA GLU A 41 -10.70 1.27 11.69
C GLU A 41 -10.95 0.73 13.11
N VAL A 42 -9.94 0.01 13.62
CA VAL A 42 -9.89 -0.48 14.99
C VAL A 42 -9.15 0.55 15.86
N TYR A 43 -9.71 0.90 17.00
CA TYR A 43 -9.06 1.82 17.95
C TYR A 43 -9.33 1.44 19.41
N GLY A 44 -8.37 1.79 20.27
CA GLY A 44 -8.52 1.79 21.72
C GLY A 44 -8.68 3.22 22.22
N ASP A 45 -9.50 3.42 23.25
CA ASP A 45 -9.82 4.74 23.81
C ASP A 45 -9.64 4.80 25.34
N SER A 46 -9.02 3.76 25.92
CA SER A 46 -8.83 3.59 27.36
C SER A 46 -10.13 3.54 28.18
N SER A 47 -11.32 3.35 27.56
CA SER A 47 -12.59 3.30 28.30
C SER A 47 -12.85 1.95 28.97
N GLY A 48 -12.07 0.92 28.63
CA GLY A 48 -12.21 -0.43 29.14
C GLY A 48 -11.27 -1.40 28.41
N ARG A 49 -11.24 -2.66 28.84
CA ARG A 49 -10.47 -3.72 28.16
C ARG A 49 -11.22 -4.22 26.93
N GLN A 50 -11.27 -3.37 25.93
CA GLN A 50 -11.98 -3.57 24.68
C GLN A 50 -11.35 -2.70 23.59
N VAL A 51 -11.61 -3.05 22.35
CA VAL A 51 -11.36 -2.17 21.20
C VAL A 51 -12.69 -1.86 20.52
N LYS A 52 -12.73 -0.76 19.78
CA LYS A 52 -13.89 -0.35 19.00
C LYS A 52 -13.55 -0.39 17.53
N VAL A 53 -14.49 -0.85 16.72
CA VAL A 53 -14.35 -0.94 15.25
C VAL A 53 -15.36 0.01 14.64
N LYS A 54 -14.88 0.97 13.85
CA LYS A 54 -15.75 1.94 13.19
C LYS A 54 -16.57 1.29 12.06
N THR A 55 -17.52 2.05 11.52
CA THR A 55 -18.32 1.63 10.36
C THR A 55 -17.44 1.43 9.12
N GLY A 56 -17.86 0.56 8.20
CA GLY A 56 -17.10 0.30 6.98
C GLY A 56 -17.51 -1.01 6.32
N ARG A 57 -16.79 -1.39 5.26
CA ARG A 57 -17.09 -2.59 4.47
C ARG A 57 -15.81 -3.34 4.12
N ALA A 58 -15.96 -4.63 3.84
CA ALA A 58 -14.88 -5.47 3.37
C ALA A 58 -15.39 -6.56 2.42
N CYS A 59 -14.52 -6.97 1.51
CA CYS A 59 -14.64 -8.24 0.82
C CYS A 59 -13.73 -9.25 1.53
N VAL A 60 -14.27 -10.38 1.98
CA VAL A 60 -13.49 -11.47 2.57
C VAL A 60 -13.69 -12.70 1.72
N ARG A 61 -12.65 -13.08 0.97
CA ARG A 61 -12.64 -14.27 0.12
C ARG A 61 -13.86 -14.34 -0.82
N GLY A 62 -14.21 -13.21 -1.45
CA GLY A 62 -15.37 -13.08 -2.35
C GLY A 62 -16.73 -12.91 -1.66
N HIS A 63 -16.77 -12.79 -0.33
CA HIS A 63 -17.99 -12.58 0.46
C HIS A 63 -18.03 -11.14 0.98
N TRP A 64 -19.22 -10.55 1.06
CA TRP A 64 -19.40 -9.16 1.44
C TRP A 64 -19.66 -9.01 2.95
N TYR A 65 -18.97 -8.05 3.58
CA TYR A 65 -19.18 -7.64 4.96
C TYR A 65 -19.44 -6.15 5.05
N GLU A 66 -20.39 -5.75 5.89
CA GLU A 66 -20.69 -4.36 6.21
C GLU A 66 -20.93 -4.19 7.70
N ASN A 67 -20.24 -3.21 8.29
CA ASN A 67 -20.50 -2.73 9.64
C ASN A 67 -21.13 -1.33 9.57
N THR A 68 -22.37 -1.20 10.04
CA THR A 68 -23.15 0.05 9.92
C THR A 68 -23.12 0.92 11.17
N ALA A 69 -22.60 0.41 12.30
CA ALA A 69 -22.42 1.15 13.54
C ALA A 69 -21.02 0.90 14.15
N VAL A 70 -20.64 1.67 15.18
CA VAL A 70 -19.40 1.38 15.92
C VAL A 70 -19.64 0.12 16.76
N GLU A 71 -18.82 -0.91 16.54
CA GLU A 71 -18.90 -2.17 17.26
C GLU A 71 -17.83 -2.25 18.34
N THR A 72 -18.18 -2.83 19.49
CA THR A 72 -17.26 -3.01 20.61
C THR A 72 -16.84 -4.47 20.70
N VAL A 73 -15.53 -4.72 20.64
CA VAL A 73 -14.94 -6.05 20.73
C VAL A 73 -14.20 -6.18 22.06
N ALA A 74 -14.71 -7.05 22.94
CA ALA A 74 -14.12 -7.29 24.25
C ALA A 74 -12.79 -8.06 24.14
N ILE A 75 -11.81 -7.67 24.96
CA ILE A 75 -10.52 -8.36 25.04
C ILE A 75 -10.47 -9.15 26.36
N ALA A 76 -10.12 -10.44 26.27
CA ALA A 76 -10.05 -11.31 27.43
C ALA A 76 -8.99 -10.83 28.43
N ALA A 77 -9.18 -11.11 29.72
CA ALA A 77 -8.18 -10.77 30.73
C ALA A 77 -6.83 -11.45 30.45
N ASN A 78 -5.74 -10.79 30.83
CA ASN A 78 -4.42 -11.38 30.82
C ASN A 78 -3.86 -11.34 32.25
N ALA A 79 -3.85 -12.49 32.92
CA ALA A 79 -3.32 -12.66 34.27
C ALA A 79 -2.14 -13.66 34.30
N SER A 80 -1.48 -13.84 33.15
CA SER A 80 -0.46 -14.88 32.96
C SER A 80 0.93 -14.51 33.48
N GLY A 81 1.16 -13.25 33.89
CA GLY A 81 2.47 -12.71 34.24
C GLY A 81 3.27 -12.15 33.05
N ASN A 82 2.88 -12.44 31.80
CA ASN A 82 3.54 -11.96 30.59
C ASN A 82 2.58 -11.17 29.69
N PRO A 83 3.07 -10.22 28.86
CA PRO A 83 2.25 -9.59 27.83
C PRO A 83 1.90 -10.58 26.71
N ARG A 84 0.86 -10.26 25.93
CA ARG A 84 0.52 -10.98 24.68
C ARG A 84 0.08 -9.99 23.59
N ILE A 85 0.03 -10.47 22.36
CA ILE A 85 -0.52 -9.71 21.22
C ILE A 85 -1.73 -10.48 20.68
N ASP A 86 -2.90 -9.85 20.71
CA ASP A 86 -4.12 -10.38 20.10
C ASP A 86 -4.31 -9.77 18.70
N ARG A 87 -5.14 -10.39 17.86
CA ARG A 87 -5.53 -9.85 16.55
C ARG A 87 -7.03 -9.65 16.48
N ILE A 88 -7.46 -8.53 15.89
CA ILE A 88 -8.84 -8.27 15.52
C ILE A 88 -8.98 -8.60 14.05
N VAL A 89 -9.91 -9.49 13.74
CA VAL A 89 -10.10 -10.03 12.39
C VAL A 89 -11.56 -9.97 11.98
N LEU A 90 -11.80 -9.92 10.68
CA LEU A 90 -13.03 -10.43 10.09
C LEU A 90 -12.86 -11.92 9.84
N ARG A 91 -13.65 -12.74 10.53
CA ARG A 91 -13.66 -14.18 10.37
C ARG A 91 -14.83 -14.58 9.48
N LEU A 92 -14.52 -15.00 8.26
CA LEU A 92 -15.45 -15.68 7.37
C LEU A 92 -15.56 -17.14 7.81
N ASP A 93 -16.76 -17.61 8.06
CA ASP A 93 -17.10 -19.01 8.23
C ASP A 93 -18.23 -19.37 7.25
N PRO A 94 -17.90 -20.03 6.12
CA PRO A 94 -18.91 -20.44 5.14
C PRO A 94 -19.82 -21.55 5.67
N SER A 95 -19.40 -22.34 6.66
CA SER A 95 -20.29 -23.35 7.24
C SER A 95 -21.38 -22.74 8.12
N ALA A 96 -21.10 -21.54 8.65
CA ALA A 96 -22.03 -20.72 9.41
C ALA A 96 -22.65 -19.58 8.57
N ASN A 97 -22.38 -19.50 7.26
CA ASN A 97 -22.82 -18.42 6.37
C ASN A 97 -22.61 -17.02 6.95
N SER A 98 -21.44 -16.75 7.54
CA SER A 98 -21.21 -15.50 8.27
C SER A 98 -19.81 -14.93 8.11
N ILE A 99 -19.73 -13.60 8.21
CA ILE A 99 -18.49 -12.86 8.49
C ILE A 99 -18.73 -12.07 9.76
N VAL A 100 -17.90 -12.28 10.77
CA VAL A 100 -18.03 -11.61 12.07
C VAL A 100 -16.70 -11.01 12.52
N LEU A 101 -16.79 -9.94 13.32
CA LEU A 101 -15.63 -9.44 14.07
C LEU A 101 -15.25 -10.46 15.15
N ALA A 102 -13.99 -10.85 15.18
CA ALA A 102 -13.48 -11.83 16.12
C ALA A 102 -12.11 -11.43 16.66
N VAL A 103 -11.79 -11.94 17.85
CA VAL A 103 -10.46 -11.86 18.45
C VAL A 103 -9.75 -13.19 18.23
N VAL A 104 -8.57 -13.14 17.60
CA VAL A 104 -7.61 -14.23 17.64
C VAL A 104 -6.67 -13.94 18.80
N GLN A 105 -6.86 -14.63 19.91
CA GLN A 105 -6.08 -14.40 21.11
C GLN A 105 -4.65 -14.93 20.94
N GLY A 106 -3.66 -14.13 21.30
CA GLY A 106 -2.26 -14.55 21.32
C GLY A 106 -1.90 -15.40 22.53
N THR A 107 -0.68 -15.94 22.48
CA THR A 107 -0.07 -16.65 23.61
C THR A 107 0.83 -15.69 24.40
N PRO A 108 0.68 -15.60 25.74
CA PRO A 108 1.57 -14.78 26.56
C PRO A 108 3.03 -15.24 26.53
N ALA A 109 3.95 -14.29 26.39
CA ALA A 109 5.39 -14.54 26.40
C ALA A 109 6.16 -13.25 26.77
N GLY A 110 7.41 -13.38 27.23
CA GLY A 110 8.25 -12.21 27.53
C GLY A 110 8.53 -11.31 26.32
N SER A 111 8.51 -11.90 25.11
CA SER A 111 8.50 -11.19 23.83
C SER A 111 7.36 -11.77 22.97
N PRO A 112 6.14 -11.24 23.08
CA PRO A 112 4.98 -11.83 22.44
C PRO A 112 4.98 -11.58 20.93
N SER A 113 4.49 -12.57 20.17
CA SER A 113 4.25 -12.46 18.73
C SER A 113 2.75 -12.52 18.44
N ALA A 114 2.32 -11.86 17.36
CA ALA A 114 0.94 -11.96 16.90
C ALA A 114 0.61 -13.40 16.47
N PRO A 115 -0.60 -13.91 16.75
CA PRO A 115 -1.01 -15.25 16.34
C PRO A 115 -1.13 -15.34 14.80
N ALA A 116 -0.84 -16.51 14.25
CA ALA A 116 -1.04 -16.77 12.83
C ALA A 116 -2.52 -16.68 12.45
N LEU A 117 -2.80 -16.25 11.21
CA LEU A 117 -4.16 -16.20 10.67
C LEU A 117 -4.50 -17.51 9.98
N THR A 118 -5.76 -17.92 10.08
CA THR A 118 -6.29 -19.00 9.24
C THR A 118 -6.68 -18.42 7.88
N GLN A 119 -5.93 -18.73 6.83
CA GLN A 119 -6.17 -18.20 5.47
C GLN A 119 -6.23 -19.34 4.45
N THR A 120 -7.10 -20.31 4.70
CA THR A 120 -7.31 -21.45 3.80
C THR A 120 -8.37 -21.13 2.74
N ASP A 121 -8.22 -21.71 1.56
CA ASP A 121 -9.21 -21.57 0.48
C ASP A 121 -10.53 -22.28 0.80
N VAL A 122 -10.48 -23.29 1.68
CA VAL A 122 -11.64 -24.07 2.16
C VAL A 122 -11.83 -23.82 3.66
N GLY A 123 -13.08 -23.66 4.10
CA GLY A 123 -13.43 -23.43 5.51
C GLY A 123 -13.22 -21.99 5.96
N THR A 124 -12.89 -21.80 7.23
CA THR A 124 -12.72 -20.48 7.86
C THR A 124 -11.59 -19.68 7.22
N TYR A 125 -11.80 -18.38 7.04
CA TYR A 125 -10.79 -17.45 6.56
C TYR A 125 -10.78 -16.18 7.42
N GLU A 126 -9.59 -15.71 7.79
CA GLU A 126 -9.40 -14.56 8.66
C GLU A 126 -8.67 -13.43 7.91
N LEU A 127 -9.35 -12.29 7.80
CA LEU A 127 -8.78 -11.04 7.31
C LEU A 127 -8.45 -10.15 8.52
N THR A 128 -7.17 -9.86 8.74
CA THR A 128 -6.75 -9.01 9.88
C THR A 128 -7.13 -7.55 9.66
N LEU A 129 -7.52 -6.89 10.76
CA LEU A 129 -7.76 -5.44 10.82
C LEU A 129 -6.71 -4.75 11.69
N ALA A 130 -6.35 -5.33 12.84
CA ALA A 130 -5.36 -4.75 13.74
C ALA A 130 -4.75 -5.78 14.71
N ARG A 131 -3.56 -5.46 15.23
CA ARG A 131 -2.98 -6.08 16.42
C ARG A 131 -3.29 -5.26 17.66
N VAL A 132 -3.46 -5.95 18.78
CA VAL A 132 -3.71 -5.33 20.09
C VAL A 132 -2.67 -5.85 21.08
N ALA A 133 -1.83 -4.96 21.61
CA ALA A 133 -0.92 -5.27 22.69
C ALA A 133 -1.71 -5.36 24.01
N VAL A 134 -1.60 -6.48 24.71
CA VAL A 134 -2.31 -6.72 25.98
C VAL A 134 -1.29 -7.01 27.07
N ALA A 135 -0.98 -5.99 27.87
CA ALA A 135 -0.11 -6.12 29.03
C ALA A 135 -0.70 -7.11 30.07
N ASN A 136 0.16 -7.70 30.88
CA ASN A 136 -0.29 -8.45 32.06
C ASN A 136 -1.04 -7.50 33.00
N GLY A 137 -2.23 -7.90 33.44
CA GLY A 137 -3.10 -7.09 34.31
C GLY A 137 -3.77 -5.90 33.61
N ALA A 138 -3.76 -5.80 32.28
CA ALA A 138 -4.40 -4.70 31.57
C ALA A 138 -5.89 -4.57 31.95
N SER A 139 -6.29 -3.37 32.36
CA SER A 139 -7.68 -2.98 32.65
C SER A 139 -8.31 -2.18 31.51
N THR A 140 -7.49 -1.60 30.64
CA THR A 140 -7.88 -0.77 29.50
C THR A 140 -6.99 -1.05 28.29
N ILE A 141 -7.48 -0.74 27.09
CA ILE A 141 -6.67 -0.72 25.86
C ILE A 141 -6.61 0.73 25.35
N ALA A 142 -5.41 1.30 25.26
CA ALA A 142 -5.19 2.65 24.76
C ALA A 142 -5.00 2.66 23.24
N ALA A 143 -5.04 3.85 22.62
CA ALA A 143 -4.81 4.01 21.18
C ALA A 143 -3.44 3.50 20.75
N GLY A 144 -2.40 3.71 21.57
CA GLY A 144 -1.03 3.25 21.30
C GLY A 144 -0.85 1.74 21.39
N ASP A 145 -1.80 1.01 21.99
CA ASP A 145 -1.76 -0.45 22.07
C ASP A 145 -2.31 -1.11 20.80
N VAL A 146 -2.95 -0.34 19.91
CA VAL A 146 -3.55 -0.82 18.67
C VAL A 146 -2.64 -0.49 17.49
N THR A 147 -2.25 -1.51 16.73
CA THR A 147 -1.49 -1.36 15.49
C THR A 147 -2.34 -1.79 14.30
N ASP A 148 -2.55 -0.90 13.36
CA ASP A 148 -3.32 -1.18 12.14
C ASP A 148 -2.64 -2.27 11.28
N GLU A 149 -3.43 -3.22 10.78
CA GLU A 149 -3.00 -4.26 9.83
C GLU A 149 -3.95 -4.36 8.62
N ARG A 150 -4.84 -3.37 8.40
CA ARG A 150 -5.86 -3.45 7.34
C ARG A 150 -5.22 -3.51 5.96
N THR A 151 -5.68 -4.46 5.14
CA THR A 151 -5.45 -4.47 3.69
C THR A 151 -6.71 -4.02 2.98
N TYR A 152 -6.60 -3.39 1.81
CA TYR A 152 -7.75 -2.88 1.07
C TYR A 152 -8.00 -3.66 -0.23
N VAL A 153 -9.25 -3.70 -0.71
CA VAL A 153 -9.66 -4.46 -1.90
C VAL A 153 -8.95 -4.04 -3.19
N ASP A 154 -8.58 -2.77 -3.31
CA ASP A 154 -7.88 -2.20 -4.47
C ASP A 154 -6.35 -2.35 -4.37
N GLY A 155 -5.86 -2.99 -3.29
CA GLY A 155 -4.45 -3.11 -2.92
C GLY A 155 -4.13 -2.38 -1.61
N VAL A 156 -3.00 -2.71 -0.98
CA VAL A 156 -2.59 -2.06 0.29
C VAL A 156 -2.07 -0.66 0.00
N TYR A 157 -2.74 0.37 0.51
CA TYR A 157 -2.20 1.73 0.48
C TYR A 157 -1.06 1.86 1.50
N GLY A 158 0.15 2.10 1.01
CA GLY A 158 1.30 2.42 1.84
C GLY A 158 1.59 3.92 1.82
N ASN A 159 1.79 4.51 2.98
CA ASN A 159 2.55 5.76 3.08
C ASN A 159 4.03 5.43 2.93
N TRP A 160 4.80 6.33 2.34
CA TRP A 160 6.24 6.19 2.26
C TRP A 160 6.90 7.57 2.22
N THR A 161 8.22 7.60 2.43
CA THR A 161 9.00 8.84 2.48
C THR A 161 9.91 8.89 1.26
N PRO A 162 9.53 9.63 0.21
CA PRO A 162 10.36 9.81 -0.97
C PRO A 162 11.69 10.48 -0.62
N ALA A 163 12.76 9.96 -1.20
CA ALA A 163 14.09 10.50 -1.12
C ALA A 163 14.66 10.71 -2.52
N ILE A 164 15.53 11.70 -2.62
CA ILE A 164 16.30 11.99 -3.82
C ILE A 164 17.78 11.87 -3.46
N THR A 165 18.54 11.19 -4.31
CA THR A 165 19.99 11.01 -4.13
C THR A 165 20.73 11.39 -5.40
N GLY A 166 21.95 11.87 -5.25
CA GLY A 166 22.87 12.09 -6.36
C GLY A 166 24.00 11.07 -6.29
N SER A 167 24.52 10.62 -7.43
CA SER A 167 25.62 9.64 -7.48
C SER A 167 26.95 10.11 -6.85
N GLY A 168 27.04 11.37 -6.37
CA GLY A 168 28.25 11.93 -5.72
C GLY A 168 27.98 12.85 -4.53
N ALA A 169 26.75 13.36 -4.36
CA ALA A 169 26.32 14.09 -3.18
C ALA A 169 24.80 13.97 -3.05
N ASN A 170 24.30 13.82 -1.82
CA ASN A 170 22.87 13.76 -1.57
C ASN A 170 22.30 15.19 -1.50
N PRO A 171 21.29 15.52 -2.31
CA PRO A 171 20.57 16.77 -2.18
C PRO A 171 19.85 16.88 -0.83
N THR A 172 19.65 18.11 -0.38
CA THR A 172 18.86 18.41 0.82
C THR A 172 17.40 18.56 0.44
N ALA A 173 16.50 18.00 1.25
CA ALA A 173 15.05 18.16 1.14
C ALA A 173 14.50 18.73 2.45
N ASN A 174 13.51 19.63 2.36
CA ASN A 174 12.85 20.21 3.53
C ASN A 174 11.76 19.28 4.07
N SER A 175 11.02 18.62 3.17
CA SER A 175 9.99 17.65 3.52
C SER A 175 9.68 16.74 2.34
N SER A 176 9.20 15.53 2.62
CA SER A 176 8.85 14.55 1.60
C SER A 176 7.65 13.72 2.03
N THR A 177 6.69 13.52 1.12
CA THR A 177 5.48 12.72 1.36
C THR A 177 5.16 11.89 0.12
N GLY A 178 4.67 10.68 0.31
CA GLY A 178 4.27 9.83 -0.80
C GLY A 178 3.25 8.79 -0.39
N ARG A 179 2.50 8.31 -1.38
CA ARG A 179 1.52 7.23 -1.24
C ARG A 179 1.60 6.29 -2.43
N TYR A 180 1.37 5.02 -2.20
CA TYR A 180 1.36 4.01 -3.25
C TYR A 180 0.40 2.87 -2.91
N VAL A 181 0.05 2.09 -3.92
CA VAL A 181 -0.81 0.91 -3.85
C VAL A 181 0.05 -0.32 -4.09
N LYS A 182 -0.11 -1.34 -3.23
CA LYS A 182 0.44 -2.69 -3.44
C LYS A 182 -0.66 -3.61 -3.96
N ASN A 183 -0.55 -4.04 -5.22
CA ASN A 183 -1.38 -5.12 -5.76
C ASN A 183 -0.49 -6.30 -6.16
N GLY A 184 -0.38 -7.30 -5.29
CA GLY A 184 0.59 -8.38 -5.44
C GLY A 184 2.02 -7.84 -5.47
N LYS A 185 2.77 -8.09 -6.56
CA LYS A 185 4.10 -7.49 -6.79
C LYS A 185 4.04 -6.11 -7.43
N GLN A 186 2.89 -5.69 -7.98
CA GLN A 186 2.76 -4.39 -8.62
C GLN A 186 2.74 -3.27 -7.58
N ARG A 187 3.38 -2.16 -7.92
CA ARG A 187 3.48 -0.92 -7.15
C ARG A 187 3.12 0.24 -8.06
N SER A 188 2.06 0.96 -7.71
CA SER A 188 1.66 2.17 -8.42
C SER A 188 1.45 3.30 -7.41
N GLY A 189 2.01 4.48 -7.66
CA GLY A 189 1.95 5.54 -6.67
C GLY A 189 2.62 6.83 -7.09
N TRP A 190 2.81 7.70 -6.09
CA TRP A 190 3.45 8.99 -6.25
C TRP A 190 4.33 9.36 -5.07
N GLY A 191 5.28 10.25 -5.33
CA GLY A 191 6.13 10.89 -4.33
C GLY A 191 6.24 12.39 -4.58
N ARG A 192 6.26 13.17 -3.51
CA ARG A 192 6.46 14.63 -3.51
C ARG A 192 7.62 14.98 -2.58
N ILE A 193 8.54 15.80 -3.08
CA ILE A 193 9.71 16.28 -2.35
C ILE A 193 9.72 17.81 -2.46
N VAL A 194 9.62 18.49 -1.33
CA VAL A 194 9.67 19.96 -1.23
C VAL A 194 10.97 20.35 -0.55
N GLY A 195 11.59 21.46 -0.94
CA GLY A 195 12.87 21.84 -0.32
C GLY A 195 14.11 21.54 -1.13
N PHE A 196 13.95 21.09 -2.37
CA PHE A 196 15.08 20.55 -3.11
C PHE A 196 16.10 21.64 -3.45
N THR A 197 17.32 21.46 -2.95
CA THR A 197 18.51 22.25 -3.32
C THR A 197 19.61 21.26 -3.72
N TYR A 198 20.13 21.38 -4.94
CA TYR A 198 21.19 20.47 -5.42
C TYR A 198 22.57 21.13 -5.37
N GLY A 199 23.57 20.39 -4.90
CA GLY A 199 24.99 20.77 -5.00
C GLY A 199 25.81 19.60 -5.55
N GLY A 200 26.16 19.63 -6.84
CA GLY A 200 27.01 18.61 -7.48
C GLY A 200 26.77 18.43 -8.99
N SER A 201 27.43 17.44 -9.60
CA SER A 201 27.30 17.09 -11.04
C SER A 201 26.75 15.68 -11.30
N GLY A 202 26.43 14.91 -10.26
CA GLY A 202 26.03 13.51 -10.37
C GLY A 202 24.63 13.28 -10.95
N THR A 203 24.33 12.04 -11.34
CA THR A 203 23.01 11.65 -11.85
C THR A 203 21.98 11.62 -10.72
N ILE A 204 20.79 12.15 -10.99
CA ILE A 204 19.66 12.15 -10.07
C ILE A 204 19.03 10.76 -10.00
N ARG A 205 18.69 10.35 -8.77
CA ARG A 205 17.98 9.11 -8.49
C ARG A 205 16.83 9.41 -7.54
N LEU A 206 15.68 8.86 -7.84
CA LEU A 206 14.51 8.92 -6.97
C LEU A 206 14.35 7.57 -6.29
N SER A 207 14.06 7.58 -4.99
CA SER A 207 13.72 6.35 -4.29
C SER A 207 12.36 5.83 -4.75
N LEU A 208 12.14 4.54 -4.58
CA LEU A 208 10.85 3.88 -4.71
C LEU A 208 10.50 3.18 -3.39
N PRO A 209 9.20 2.93 -3.12
CA PRO A 209 8.76 2.40 -1.82
C PRO A 209 9.29 0.99 -1.53
N ASP A 210 9.39 0.13 -2.54
CA ASP A 210 9.98 -1.21 -2.46
C ASP A 210 11.01 -1.39 -3.60
N THR A 211 12.01 -2.27 -3.41
CA THR A 211 13.01 -2.56 -4.44
C THR A 211 12.36 -3.09 -5.72
N PRO A 212 12.58 -2.46 -6.89
CA PRO A 212 12.07 -2.95 -8.16
C PRO A 212 12.69 -4.30 -8.53
N LYS A 213 11.93 -5.13 -9.24
CA LYS A 213 12.46 -6.29 -9.95
C LYS A 213 13.49 -5.81 -10.97
N THR A 214 14.64 -6.48 -11.03
CA THR A 214 15.69 -6.14 -11.99
C THR A 214 15.18 -6.29 -13.42
N THR A 215 15.21 -5.20 -14.17
CA THR A 215 14.90 -5.20 -15.60
C THR A 215 16.18 -5.30 -16.43
N SER A 216 16.06 -5.81 -17.65
CA SER A 216 17.11 -5.69 -18.67
C SER A 216 16.93 -4.37 -19.41
N GLY A 217 17.97 -3.53 -19.44
CA GLY A 217 17.90 -2.21 -20.07
C GLY A 217 17.03 -1.21 -19.31
N TYR A 218 16.56 -0.18 -20.02
CA TYR A 218 15.72 0.85 -19.43
C TYR A 218 14.24 0.52 -19.58
N THR A 219 13.48 0.65 -18.49
CA THR A 219 12.03 0.41 -18.48
C THR A 219 11.31 1.67 -18.06
N ARG A 220 10.32 2.10 -18.83
CA ARG A 220 9.50 3.27 -18.48
C ARG A 220 8.76 3.00 -17.17
N LEU A 221 8.99 3.88 -16.20
CA LEU A 221 8.44 3.79 -14.85
C LEU A 221 7.28 4.77 -14.65
N GLY A 222 7.42 5.98 -15.16
CA GLY A 222 6.42 7.04 -14.98
C GLY A 222 6.89 8.40 -15.45
N ILE A 223 6.47 9.45 -14.74
CA ILE A 223 6.80 10.84 -15.06
C ILE A 223 7.29 11.53 -13.79
N MET A 224 8.26 12.42 -13.94
CA MET A 224 8.70 13.37 -12.92
C MET A 224 8.41 14.80 -13.40
N GLN A 225 7.98 15.64 -12.48
CA GLN A 225 7.78 17.07 -12.66
C GLN A 225 8.68 17.84 -11.68
N ILE A 226 9.21 18.96 -12.13
CA ILE A 226 9.90 19.94 -11.29
C ILE A 226 9.12 21.24 -11.38
N TYR A 227 8.76 21.78 -10.23
CA TYR A 227 8.08 23.06 -10.11
C TYR A 227 8.86 24.01 -9.20
N SER A 228 9.12 25.22 -9.70
CA SER A 228 9.67 26.33 -8.92
C SER A 228 8.56 27.31 -8.58
N SER A 229 8.24 27.46 -7.29
CA SER A 229 7.28 28.47 -6.83
C SER A 229 7.83 29.90 -6.90
N VAL A 230 9.16 30.05 -7.01
CA VAL A 230 9.83 31.35 -7.09
C VAL A 230 9.77 31.92 -8.50
N THR A 231 10.00 31.09 -9.52
CA THR A 231 10.00 31.51 -10.93
C THR A 231 8.71 31.16 -11.66
N GLY A 232 7.80 30.39 -11.05
CA GLY A 232 6.56 29.93 -11.67
C GLY A 232 6.79 28.97 -12.84
N THR A 233 7.94 28.30 -12.89
CA THR A 233 8.34 27.43 -14.01
C THR A 233 8.05 25.97 -13.72
N LEU A 234 7.70 25.21 -14.77
CA LEU A 234 7.44 23.78 -14.75
C LEU A 234 8.30 23.08 -15.80
N ALA A 235 8.92 21.96 -15.41
CA ALA A 235 9.57 21.04 -16.33
C ALA A 235 9.07 19.61 -16.10
N MET A 236 8.95 18.83 -17.18
CA MET A 236 8.49 17.44 -17.14
C MET A 236 9.54 16.53 -17.75
N PHE A 237 9.78 15.39 -17.10
CA PHE A 237 10.76 14.39 -17.48
C PHE A 237 10.11 13.01 -17.44
N GLN A 238 10.47 12.14 -18.37
CA GLN A 238 10.14 10.72 -18.22
C GLN A 238 10.97 10.15 -17.06
N LEU A 239 10.39 9.24 -16.30
CA LEU A 239 11.08 8.50 -15.26
C LEU A 239 11.31 7.08 -15.76
N GLU A 240 12.56 6.62 -15.69
CA GLU A 240 12.94 5.27 -16.12
C GLU A 240 13.60 4.47 -15.01
N LEU A 241 13.41 3.17 -15.06
CA LEU A 241 14.10 2.20 -14.25
C LEU A 241 15.33 1.70 -15.01
N ASN A 242 16.52 1.94 -14.44
CA ASN A 242 17.80 1.42 -14.91
C ASN A 242 18.31 0.39 -13.89
N GLY A 243 18.12 -0.89 -14.19
CA GLY A 243 18.31 -1.97 -13.21
C GLY A 243 17.25 -1.87 -12.10
N THR A 244 17.65 -1.38 -10.92
CA THR A 244 16.75 -1.18 -9.76
C THR A 244 16.61 0.30 -9.36
N VAL A 245 17.21 1.21 -10.14
CA VAL A 245 17.30 2.63 -9.80
C VAL A 245 16.35 3.44 -10.68
N ALA A 246 15.47 4.23 -10.07
CA ALA A 246 14.62 5.16 -10.79
C ALA A 246 15.37 6.46 -11.10
N GLN A 247 15.47 6.82 -12.37
CA GLN A 247 16.25 7.94 -12.85
C GLN A 247 15.44 8.76 -13.87
N PRO A 248 15.27 10.07 -13.66
CA PRO A 248 14.62 10.91 -14.65
C PRO A 248 15.51 11.07 -15.88
N VAL A 249 14.90 11.04 -17.05
CA VAL A 249 15.58 11.17 -18.35
C VAL A 249 15.12 12.44 -19.05
N ARG A 250 16.04 13.06 -19.77
CA ARG A 250 15.74 14.16 -20.69
C ARG A 250 16.16 13.80 -22.10
N GLN A 251 15.45 14.35 -23.08
CA GLN A 251 15.92 14.37 -24.45
C GLN A 251 17.15 15.29 -24.54
N THR A 252 18.11 14.91 -25.37
CA THR A 252 19.13 15.86 -25.83
C THR A 252 18.44 16.78 -26.85
N HIS A 253 18.86 18.05 -27.00
CA HIS A 253 18.15 18.97 -27.90
C HIS A 253 18.16 18.41 -29.33
N GLY A 254 16.97 18.17 -29.88
CA GLY A 254 16.74 17.66 -31.24
C GLY A 254 15.28 17.21 -31.35
N MET A 255 14.44 17.99 -32.04
CA MET A 255 13.21 17.41 -32.57
C MET A 255 13.67 16.56 -33.75
N ALA A 256 13.23 15.30 -33.84
CA ALA A 256 13.48 14.54 -35.05
C ALA A 256 12.70 15.23 -36.18
N GLU A 257 13.36 16.08 -36.95
CA GLU A 257 12.79 16.60 -38.20
C GLU A 257 12.81 15.48 -39.25
N ASP A 258 12.00 15.62 -40.31
CA ASP A 258 11.82 14.58 -41.34
C ASP A 258 13.17 14.08 -41.88
N GLY A 259 13.58 12.88 -41.43
CA GLY A 259 14.84 12.22 -41.79
C GLY A 259 15.86 12.01 -40.66
N ASP A 260 15.57 12.44 -39.41
CA ASP A 260 16.57 12.45 -38.34
C ASP A 260 16.64 11.18 -37.47
N SER A 261 17.83 10.91 -36.93
CA SER A 261 18.09 9.77 -36.04
C SER A 261 17.45 9.97 -34.67
N LEU A 262 16.99 8.88 -34.03
CA LEU A 262 16.46 8.94 -32.65
C LEU A 262 17.49 9.58 -31.71
N VAL A 263 17.10 10.62 -30.98
CA VAL A 263 18.00 11.33 -30.07
C VAL A 263 18.39 10.43 -28.89
N ALA A 264 19.68 10.38 -28.58
CA ALA A 264 20.19 9.62 -27.46
C ALA A 264 19.61 10.09 -26.12
N LEU A 265 19.19 9.11 -25.31
CA LEU A 265 18.69 9.29 -23.96
C LEU A 265 19.82 9.68 -23.02
N LYS A 266 19.59 10.72 -22.20
CA LYS A 266 20.51 11.15 -21.13
C LYS A 266 19.77 11.23 -19.80
N PHE A 267 20.36 10.65 -18.74
CA PHE A 267 19.85 10.84 -17.39
C PHE A 267 20.07 12.28 -16.91
N LEU A 268 19.09 12.81 -16.18
CA LEU A 268 19.16 14.13 -15.58
C LEU A 268 20.27 14.15 -14.52
N THR A 269 21.16 15.13 -14.62
CA THR A 269 22.24 15.35 -13.65
C THR A 269 22.02 16.62 -12.85
N GLY A 270 22.76 16.77 -11.75
CA GLY A 270 22.81 18.00 -10.98
C GLY A 270 23.14 19.26 -11.79
N SER A 271 24.11 19.15 -12.69
CA SER A 271 24.47 20.23 -13.60
C SER A 271 23.29 20.63 -14.48
N ASP A 272 22.49 19.65 -14.93
CA ASP A 272 21.26 19.92 -15.67
C ASP A 272 20.19 20.53 -14.77
N MET A 273 20.17 20.26 -13.46
CA MET A 273 19.21 20.89 -12.53
C MET A 273 19.54 22.35 -12.25
N SER A 274 20.82 22.74 -12.29
CA SER A 274 21.25 24.13 -12.07
C SER A 274 20.67 25.11 -13.10
N THR A 275 20.27 24.65 -14.29
CA THR A 275 19.58 25.49 -15.28
C THR A 275 18.12 25.75 -14.94
N PHE A 276 17.48 24.87 -14.16
CA PHE A 276 16.09 25.02 -13.72
C PHE A 276 15.97 25.66 -12.34
N ILE A 277 17.01 25.54 -11.50
CA ILE A 277 17.05 26.03 -10.12
C ILE A 277 17.97 27.26 -10.09
N THR A 278 17.49 28.37 -10.64
CA THR A 278 18.24 29.63 -10.72
C THR A 278 18.19 30.44 -9.42
N SER A 279 17.15 30.25 -8.59
CA SER A 279 17.08 30.73 -7.21
C SER A 279 15.97 30.04 -6.42
N GLY A 280 16.17 29.84 -5.12
CA GLY A 280 15.17 29.32 -4.20
C GLY A 280 14.97 27.81 -4.21
N THR A 281 13.99 27.37 -3.43
CA THR A 281 13.62 25.97 -3.24
C THR A 281 12.67 25.50 -4.35
N VAL A 282 12.90 24.31 -4.93
CA VAL A 282 11.95 23.68 -5.87
C VAL A 282 11.24 22.48 -5.27
N THR A 283 10.10 22.14 -5.86
CA THR A 283 9.33 20.93 -5.57
C THR A 283 9.49 19.93 -6.70
N ILE A 284 9.73 18.67 -6.34
CA ILE A 284 9.72 17.55 -7.27
C ILE A 284 8.50 16.69 -6.96
N GLU A 285 7.76 16.33 -7.99
CA GLU A 285 6.67 15.35 -7.91
C GLU A 285 6.90 14.28 -8.95
N TYR A 286 6.60 13.03 -8.62
CA TYR A 286 6.75 11.94 -9.57
C TYR A 286 5.72 10.85 -9.32
N SER A 287 5.28 10.24 -10.41
CA SER A 287 4.45 9.03 -10.42
C SER A 287 5.25 7.85 -10.94
N PHE A 288 4.86 6.65 -10.52
CA PHE A 288 5.52 5.41 -10.91
C PHE A 288 4.53 4.25 -10.96
N ASP A 289 4.83 3.29 -11.83
CA ASP A 289 4.20 1.98 -11.92
C ASP A 289 5.26 0.91 -12.24
N TYR A 290 5.45 -0.07 -11.35
CA TYR A 290 6.47 -1.12 -11.51
C TYR A 290 6.17 -2.41 -10.74
N GLU A 291 6.87 -3.48 -11.11
CA GLU A 291 6.87 -4.75 -10.37
C GLU A 291 8.01 -4.76 -9.34
N ALA A 292 7.70 -5.00 -8.06
CA ALA A 292 8.70 -5.20 -7.00
C ALA A 292 9.34 -6.60 -7.09
N ALA A 293 10.56 -6.74 -6.56
CA ALA A 293 11.31 -8.00 -6.52
C ALA A 293 10.58 -9.11 -5.73
#